data_AF-A0A4R2P409-F1
#
_entry.id   AF-A0A4R2P409-F1
#
_cell.length_a   1.000
_cell.length_b   1.000
_cell.length_c   1.000
_cell.angle_alpha   90.00
_cell.angle_beta   90.00
_cell.angle_gamma   90.00
#
_symmetry.space_group_name_H-M   'P 1'
#
loop_
_entity.id
_entity.type
_entity.pdbx_description
1 polymer ?
#
loop_
_entity_poly.entity_id
_entity_poly.type
_entity_poly.pdbx_seq_one_letter_code
_entity_poly.pdbx_strand_id
1 'polypeptide(L)'
;MSVAMTNVGQLGWASDRRGRRYSPVNPLTGRPWPAMPPFATLATEAAAAVGFANFAPEACLINRYATGAKLSLHQDRDERNLDQPIVSVSLGVDARFLWGGQSRTDRPRRIALH
;
A
#
# COMPACT_ATOMS: atom_id res chain seq x y z
N MET A 1 -5.46 -14.00 4.26
CA MET A 1 -5.82 -12.86 3.38
C MET A 1 -6.10 -13.41 1.99
N SER A 2 -7.17 -12.98 1.31
CA SER A 2 -7.48 -13.45 -0.06
C SER A 2 -6.76 -12.63 -1.15
N VAL A 3 -6.18 -11.49 -0.78
CA VAL A 3 -5.34 -10.66 -1.66
C VAL A 3 -3.92 -11.25 -1.68
N ALA A 4 -3.38 -11.45 -2.87
CA ALA A 4 -1.97 -11.83 -3.03
C ALA A 4 -1.10 -10.57 -3.01
N MET A 5 0.04 -10.63 -2.32
CA MET A 5 0.88 -9.47 -2.04
C MET A 5 2.34 -9.74 -2.39
N THR A 6 3.02 -8.74 -2.94
CA THR A 6 4.49 -8.68 -3.03
C THR A 6 4.94 -7.23 -2.83
N ASN A 7 6.24 -6.98 -2.70
CA ASN A 7 6.78 -5.65 -2.52
C ASN A 7 7.97 -5.39 -3.45
N VAL A 8 8.22 -4.11 -3.70
CA VAL A 8 9.45 -3.59 -4.31
C VAL A 8 9.91 -2.35 -3.53
N GLY A 9 11.21 -2.06 -3.57
CA GLY A 9 11.82 -0.95 -2.82
C GLY A 9 12.80 -1.41 -1.76
N GLN A 10 13.26 -0.47 -0.94
CA GLN A 10 14.19 -0.73 0.17
C GLN A 10 13.52 -1.53 1.28
N LEU A 11 12.21 -1.33 1.46
CA LEU A 11 11.39 -1.99 2.45
C LEU A 11 10.15 -2.62 1.79
N GLY A 12 9.66 -3.69 2.40
CA GLY A 12 8.39 -4.31 2.03
C GLY A 12 7.57 -4.66 3.26
N TRP A 13 6.26 -4.46 3.16
CA TRP A 13 5.32 -4.81 4.21
C TRP A 13 5.07 -6.31 4.20
N ALA A 14 5.12 -6.93 5.37
CA ALA A 14 4.79 -8.32 5.56
C ALA A 14 4.01 -8.53 6.86
N SER A 15 3.08 -9.49 6.83
CA SER A 15 2.33 -9.95 8.00
C SER A 15 2.53 -11.46 8.13
N ASP A 16 3.23 -11.88 9.17
CA ASP A 16 3.46 -13.28 9.50
C ASP A 16 3.22 -13.54 11.00
N ARG A 17 3.64 -14.70 11.52
CA ARG A 17 3.49 -15.07 12.94
C ARG A 17 4.20 -14.10 13.91
N ARG A 18 5.14 -13.28 13.42
CA ARG A 18 5.85 -12.26 14.22
C ARG A 18 5.15 -10.90 14.17
N GLY A 19 3.99 -10.80 13.50
CA GLY A 19 3.21 -9.58 13.36
C GLY A 19 3.43 -8.87 12.03
N ARG A 20 2.89 -7.65 11.95
CA ARG A 20 2.98 -6.77 10.77
C ARG A 20 4.20 -5.87 10.90
N ARG A 21 5.00 -5.76 9.85
CA ARG A 21 6.20 -4.92 9.83
C ARG A 21 6.67 -4.63 8.41
N TYR A 22 7.40 -3.52 8.27
CA TYR A 22 8.31 -3.31 7.16
C TYR A 22 9.65 -4.00 7.41
N SER A 23 10.21 -4.63 6.37
CA SER A 23 11.50 -5.33 6.43
C SER A 23 12.24 -5.16 5.09
N PRO A 24 13.57 -5.03 5.08
CA PRO A 24 14.34 -5.02 3.84
C PRO A 24 14.45 -6.41 3.19
N VAL A 25 14.15 -7.47 3.95
CA VAL A 25 14.22 -8.86 3.51
C VAL A 25 12.82 -9.44 3.33
N ASN A 26 12.59 -10.08 2.19
CA ASN A 26 11.40 -10.88 1.91
C ASN A 26 11.40 -12.14 2.79
N PRO A 27 10.40 -12.32 3.67
CA PRO A 27 10.38 -13.45 4.61
C PRO A 27 10.17 -14.82 3.94
N LEU A 28 9.68 -14.86 2.70
CA LEU A 28 9.47 -16.10 1.96
C LEU A 28 10.73 -16.59 1.25
N THR A 29 11.59 -15.66 0.80
CA THR A 29 12.78 -16.00 0.00
C THR A 29 14.10 -15.80 0.76
N GLY A 30 14.08 -15.06 1.87
CA GLY A 30 15.28 -14.67 2.62
C GLY A 30 16.17 -13.67 1.88
N ARG A 31 15.71 -13.11 0.76
CA ARG A 31 16.44 -12.16 -0.09
C ARG A 31 15.89 -10.74 0.05
N PRO A 32 16.66 -9.69 -0.31
CA PRO A 32 16.13 -8.34 -0.45
C PRO A 32 14.92 -8.30 -1.39
N TRP A 33 14.02 -7.34 -1.17
CA TRP A 33 12.98 -7.03 -2.15
C TRP A 33 13.60 -6.54 -3.46
N PRO A 34 12.95 -6.76 -4.62
CA PRO A 34 13.40 -6.16 -5.87
C PRO A 34 13.47 -4.64 -5.75
N ALA A 35 14.39 -4.03 -6.50
CA ALA A 35 14.51 -2.57 -6.55
C ALA A 35 13.21 -1.91 -7.04
N MET A 36 12.96 -0.69 -6.57
CA MET A 36 11.81 0.10 -6.99
C MET A 36 11.91 0.38 -8.50
N PRO A 37 10.91 -0.02 -9.31
CA PRO A 37 10.87 0.36 -10.73
C PRO A 37 10.58 1.86 -10.88
N PRO A 38 10.58 2.42 -12.10
CA PRO A 38 10.22 3.82 -12.37
C PRO A 38 8.82 4.26 -11.90
N PHE A 39 8.06 3.37 -11.27
CA PHE A 39 6.82 3.66 -10.56
C PHE A 39 7.00 4.65 -9.40
N ALA A 40 8.21 4.74 -8.84
CA ALA A 40 8.54 5.79 -7.87
C ALA A 40 8.26 7.19 -8.43
N THR A 41 8.60 7.45 -9.70
CA THR A 41 8.37 8.75 -10.35
C THR A 41 6.88 9.08 -10.42
N LEU A 42 6.04 8.14 -10.82
CA LEU A 42 4.59 8.33 -10.83
C LEU A 42 4.07 8.69 -9.44
N ALA A 43 4.57 8.00 -8.41
CA ALA A 43 4.13 8.23 -7.03
C ALA A 43 4.60 9.59 -6.50
N THR A 44 5.83 10.00 -6.79
CA THR A 44 6.35 11.31 -6.38
C THR A 44 5.68 12.47 -7.11
N GLU A 45 5.41 12.34 -8.41
CA GLU A 45 4.65 13.34 -9.18
C GLU A 45 3.22 13.49 -8.67
N ALA A 46 2.52 12.37 -8.41
CA ALA A 46 1.16 12.39 -7.87
C ALA A 46 1.11 13.03 -6.48
N ALA A 47 2.08 12.73 -5.61
CA ALA A 47 2.19 13.32 -4.28
C ALA A 47 2.49 14.82 -4.35
N ALA A 48 3.44 15.23 -5.21
CA ALA A 48 3.81 16.63 -5.41
C ALA A 48 2.62 17.48 -5.89
N ALA A 49 1.79 16.94 -6.79
CA ALA A 49 0.61 17.61 -7.33
C ALA A 49 -0.44 18.00 -6.25
N VAL A 50 -0.40 17.35 -5.08
CA VAL A 50 -1.30 17.63 -3.94
C VAL A 50 -0.57 18.15 -2.70
N GLY A 51 0.64 18.69 -2.89
CA GLY A 51 1.37 19.43 -1.85
C GLY A 51 2.44 18.63 -1.09
N PHE A 52 2.70 17.38 -1.45
CA PHE A 52 3.73 16.54 -0.84
C PHE A 52 4.98 16.43 -1.72
N ALA A 53 5.62 17.58 -2.00
CA ALA A 53 6.78 17.66 -2.91
C ALA A 53 8.02 16.87 -2.44
N ASN A 54 8.12 16.58 -1.14
CA ASN A 54 9.23 15.85 -0.55
C ASN A 54 8.92 14.35 -0.34
N PHE A 55 7.85 13.84 -0.93
CA PHE A 55 7.52 12.41 -0.83
C PHE A 55 8.62 11.56 -1.48
N ALA A 56 9.17 10.62 -0.72
CA ALA A 56 10.23 9.72 -1.15
C ALA A 56 9.87 8.28 -0.72
N PRO A 57 9.15 7.51 -1.56
CA PRO A 57 8.67 6.18 -1.17
C PRO A 57 9.82 5.18 -1.02
N GLU A 58 9.98 4.62 0.18
CA GLU A 58 10.94 3.55 0.46
C GLU A 58 10.37 2.15 0.17
N ALA A 59 9.04 2.03 0.16
CA ALA A 59 8.30 0.79 -0.02
C ALA A 59 7.16 0.97 -1.02
N CYS A 60 6.90 -0.08 -1.81
CA CYS A 60 5.70 -0.19 -2.63
C CYS A 60 5.13 -1.60 -2.45
N LEU A 61 3.97 -1.68 -1.80
CA LEU A 61 3.17 -2.89 -1.66
C LEU A 61 2.31 -3.07 -2.92
N ILE A 62 2.46 -4.22 -3.57
CA ILE A 62 1.71 -4.59 -4.77
C ILE A 62 0.64 -5.59 -4.38
N ASN A 63 -0.62 -5.18 -4.50
CA ASN A 63 -1.79 -5.99 -4.22
C ASN A 63 -2.40 -6.55 -5.51
N ARG A 64 -2.60 -7.87 -5.58
CA ARG A 64 -3.30 -8.55 -6.68
C ARG A 64 -4.62 -9.12 -6.20
N TYR A 65 -5.72 -8.62 -6.77
CA TYR A 65 -7.08 -9.03 -6.46
C TYR A 65 -7.61 -9.97 -7.56
N ALA A 66 -7.81 -11.24 -7.20
CA ALA A 66 -8.62 -12.15 -8.02
C ALA A 66 -10.12 -11.88 -7.77
N THR A 67 -11.00 -12.41 -8.63
CA THR A 67 -12.45 -12.32 -8.43
C THR A 67 -12.84 -12.80 -7.03
N GLY A 68 -13.55 -11.96 -6.28
CA GLY A 68 -13.98 -12.23 -4.91
C GLY A 68 -12.92 -11.95 -3.82
N ALA A 69 -11.69 -11.61 -4.18
CA ALA A 69 -10.70 -11.13 -3.22
C ALA A 69 -11.15 -9.80 -2.62
N LYS A 70 -10.91 -9.62 -1.32
CA LYS A 70 -11.30 -8.42 -0.59
C LYS A 70 -10.30 -8.10 0.51
N LEU A 71 -10.12 -6.82 0.76
CA LEU A 71 -9.37 -6.30 1.90
C LEU A 71 -10.35 -5.61 2.83
N SER A 72 -10.43 -6.07 4.08
CA SER A 72 -11.32 -5.50 5.09
C SER A 72 -10.84 -4.11 5.52
N LEU A 73 -11.73 -3.31 6.10
CA LEU A 73 -11.37 -2.01 6.69
C LEU A 73 -10.20 -2.16 7.67
N HIS A 74 -9.17 -1.35 7.42
CA HIS A 74 -7.93 -1.24 8.19
C HIS A 74 -7.42 0.19 8.11
N GLN A 75 -6.37 0.48 8.89
CA GLN A 75 -5.59 1.69 8.77
C GLN A 75 -4.15 1.29 8.48
N ASP A 76 -3.48 2.06 7.64
CA ASP A 76 -2.05 1.98 7.44
C ASP A 76 -1.39 2.83 8.54
N ARG A 77 -0.80 2.13 9.53
CA ARG A 77 -0.16 2.72 10.72
C ARG A 77 1.11 1.96 11.13
N ASP A 78 1.63 1.14 10.23
CA ASP A 78 2.86 0.38 10.48
C ASP A 78 4.10 1.18 10.04
N GLU A 79 3.90 2.34 9.40
CA GLU A 79 4.90 3.32 8.98
C GLU A 79 5.44 4.12 10.19
N ARG A 80 6.73 4.46 10.15
CA ARG A 80 7.35 5.27 11.21
C ARG A 80 6.97 6.76 11.13
N ASN A 81 6.86 7.29 9.91
CA ASN A 81 6.51 8.68 9.66
C ASN A 81 5.11 8.77 9.06
N LEU A 82 4.13 9.11 9.90
CA LEU A 82 2.72 9.22 9.49
C LEU A 82 2.38 10.56 8.82
N ASP A 83 3.33 11.49 8.73
CA ASP A 83 3.16 12.77 8.04
C ASP A 83 3.37 12.64 6.52
N GLN A 84 3.90 11.49 6.05
CA GLN A 84 4.02 11.18 4.63
C GLN A 84 2.73 10.55 4.09
N PRO A 85 2.35 10.86 2.85
CA PRO A 85 1.11 10.34 2.27
C PRO A 85 1.26 8.88 1.86
N ILE A 86 0.12 8.19 1.72
CA ILE A 86 0.02 6.95 0.94
C ILE A 86 -0.47 7.32 -0.47
N VAL A 87 0.32 6.95 -1.47
CA VAL A 87 -0.09 7.04 -2.89
C VAL A 87 -0.57 5.67 -3.34
N SER A 88 -1.85 5.57 -3.69
CA SER A 88 -2.47 4.32 -4.16
C SER A 88 -2.84 4.44 -5.63
N VAL A 89 -2.33 3.52 -6.45
CA VAL A 89 -2.59 3.46 -7.90
C VAL A 89 -3.41 2.20 -8.19
N SER A 90 -4.52 2.38 -8.91
CA SER A 90 -5.39 1.28 -9.34
C SER A 90 -5.14 0.95 -10.80
N LEU A 91 -5.12 -0.34 -11.12
CA LEU A 91 -4.87 -0.86 -12.47
C LEU A 91 -5.75 -2.08 -12.73
N GLY A 92 -6.38 -2.12 -13.89
CA GLY A 92 -7.10 -3.30 -14.36
C GLY A 92 -8.59 -3.24 -14.08
N VAL A 93 -9.09 -4.17 -13.27
CA VAL A 93 -10.54 -4.31 -13.04
C VAL A 93 -11.06 -3.25 -12.07
N ASP A 94 -12.30 -2.81 -12.30
CA ASP A 94 -13.01 -1.92 -11.39
C ASP A 94 -13.05 -2.47 -9.96
N ALA A 95 -12.89 -1.57 -8.99
CA ALA A 95 -12.99 -1.88 -7.57
C ALA A 95 -13.86 -0.86 -6.82
N ARG A 96 -14.50 -1.30 -5.73
CA ARG A 96 -15.15 -0.39 -4.77
C ARG A 96 -14.24 -0.19 -3.57
N PHE A 97 -13.72 1.01 -3.44
CA PHE A 97 -12.92 1.43 -2.30
C PHE A 97 -13.78 2.02 -1.19
N LEU A 98 -13.59 1.52 0.03
CA LEU A 98 -14.31 1.98 1.21
C LEU A 98 -13.42 2.95 2.00
N TRP A 99 -13.77 4.23 1.98
CA TRP A 99 -13.04 5.28 2.69
C TRP A 99 -13.76 5.66 3.99
N GLY A 100 -13.23 5.22 5.12
CA GLY A 100 -13.76 5.47 6.46
C GLY A 100 -13.31 6.81 7.08
N GLY A 101 -13.53 6.92 8.38
CA GLY A 101 -13.02 7.99 9.23
C GLY A 101 -11.95 7.49 10.21
N GLN A 102 -11.76 8.20 11.32
CA GLN A 102 -10.78 7.85 12.34
C GLN A 102 -11.25 6.68 13.21
N SER A 103 -12.56 6.52 13.40
CA SER A 103 -13.15 5.39 14.11
C SER A 103 -13.57 4.28 13.15
N ARG A 104 -13.43 3.03 13.61
CA ARG A 104 -13.89 1.84 12.86
C ARG A 104 -15.41 1.84 12.64
N THR A 105 -16.17 2.54 13.47
CA THR A 105 -17.64 2.64 13.37
C THR A 105 -18.09 3.74 12.41
N ASP A 106 -17.19 4.61 11.96
CA ASP A 106 -17.53 5.69 11.03
C ASP A 106 -18.03 5.10 9.71
N ARG A 107 -19.16 5.61 9.21
CA ARG A 107 -19.77 5.11 7.98
C ARG A 107 -18.84 5.41 6.79
N PRO A 108 -18.33 4.40 6.07
CA PRO A 108 -17.41 4.64 4.97
C PRO A 108 -18.13 5.17 3.73
N ARG A 109 -17.47 6.08 3.03
CA ARG A 109 -17.82 6.44 1.64
C ARG A 109 -17.44 5.29 0.71
N ARG A 110 -18.22 5.09 -0.34
CA ARG A 110 -17.94 4.11 -1.39
C ARG A 110 -17.48 4.86 -2.63
N ILE A 111 -16.24 4.63 -3.04
CA ILE A 111 -15.60 5.29 -4.18
C ILE A 111 -15.34 4.21 -5.22
N ALA A 112 -15.75 4.43 -6.47
CA ALA A 112 -15.38 3.56 -7.58
C ALA A 112 -13.94 3.90 -7.99
N LEU A 113 -13.11 2.87 -8.18
CA LEU A 113 -11.78 2.96 -8.77
C LEU A 113 -11.86 2.25 -10.12
N HIS A 114 -11.43 2.95 -11.17
CA HIS A 114 -11.43 2.53 -12.57
C HIS A 114 -9.99 2.41 -13.08
#